data_AF-A0A0M0EEW3-F1
#
_entry.id   AF-A0A0M0EEW3-F1
#
_cell.length_a   1.000
_cell.length_b   1.000
_cell.length_c   1.000
_cell.angle_alpha   90.00
_cell.angle_beta   90.00
_cell.angle_gamma   90.00
#
_symmetry.space_group_name_H-M   'P 1'
#
loop_
_entity.id
_entity.type
_entity.pdbx_description
1 polymer ?
#
loop_
_entity_poly.entity_id
_entity_poly.type
_entity_poly.pdbx_seq_one_letter_code
_entity_poly.pdbx_strand_id
1 'polypeptide(L)' 'MPTTIRVTASDTSLYHVAARQLGDATQWWRIARLNGMADPDLSGFTTPVALLLPAPDTSQDSGVPGVTS' A
#
# COMPACT_ATOMS: atom_id res chain seq x y z
N MET A 1 -15.14 -2.75 -1.68
CA MET A 1 -14.57 -3.32 -2.92
C MET A 1 -13.14 -2.82 -3.04
N PRO A 2 -12.17 -3.67 -3.43
CA PRO A 2 -10.82 -3.20 -3.68
C PRO A 2 -10.78 -2.24 -4.88
N THR A 3 -10.03 -1.15 -4.77
CA THR A 3 -9.90 -0.14 -5.82
C THR A 3 -8.59 -0.36 -6.56
N THR A 4 -8.60 -0.34 -7.88
CA THR A 4 -7.36 -0.44 -8.67
C THR A 4 -6.81 0.95 -8.99
N ILE A 5 -5.53 1.17 -8.69
CA ILE A 5 -4.80 2.38 -9.08
C ILE A 5 -3.59 2.02 -9.93
N ARG A 6 -3.06 3.00 -10.67
CA ARG A 6 -1.75 2.89 -11.32
C ARG A 6 -0.71 3.63 -10.50
N VAL A 7 0.39 2.94 -10.20
CA VAL A 7 1.56 3.51 -9.52
C VAL A 7 2.77 3.47 -10.44
N THR A 8 3.73 4.34 -10.17
CA THR A 8 5.02 4.42 -10.87
C THR A 8 6.17 4.51 -9.87
N ALA A 9 7.41 4.46 -10.33
CA ALA A 9 8.57 4.74 -9.47
C ALA A 9 8.48 6.11 -8.75
N SER A 10 7.75 7.09 -9.30
CA SER A 10 7.51 8.38 -8.64
C SER A 10 6.69 8.27 -7.35
N ASP A 11 5.89 7.20 -7.19
CA ASP A 11 5.20 6.93 -5.93
C ASP A 11 6.17 6.47 -4.83
N THR A 12 7.42 6.14 -5.18
CA THR A 12 8.54 5.78 -4.28
C THR A 12 8.31 4.51 -3.47
N SER A 13 7.27 4.44 -2.66
CA SER A 13 6.98 3.29 -1.81
C SER A 13 5.49 3.10 -1.52
N LEU A 14 5.10 1.89 -1.10
CA LEU A 14 3.77 1.57 -0.62
C LEU A 14 3.37 2.39 0.61
N TYR A 15 4.30 2.91 1.40
CA TYR A 15 4.01 3.84 2.49
C TYR A 15 3.39 5.14 1.97
N HIS A 16 3.98 5.71 0.90
CA HIS A 16 3.47 6.93 0.29
C HIS A 16 2.12 6.68 -0.38
N VAL A 17 1.95 5.54 -1.06
CA VAL A 17 0.66 5.13 -1.63
C VAL A 17 -0.40 4.97 -0.54
N ALA A 18 -0.08 4.28 0.56
CA ALA A 18 -1.00 4.07 1.67
C ALA A 18 -1.38 5.39 2.36
N ALA A 19 -0.43 6.29 2.60
CA ALA A 19 -0.71 7.61 3.13
C ALA A 19 -1.68 8.40 2.23
N ARG A 20 -1.47 8.36 0.92
CA ARG A 20 -2.27 9.11 -0.05
C ARG A 20 -3.66 8.54 -0.30
N GLN A 21 -3.78 7.21 -0.33
CA GLN A 21 -5.00 6.52 -0.73
C GLN A 21 -5.83 6.01 0.45
N LEU A 22 -5.17 5.61 1.53
CA LEU A 22 -5.80 5.06 2.74
C LEU A 22 -5.82 6.08 3.89
N GLY A 23 -5.09 7.19 3.76
CA GLY A 23 -4.93 8.18 4.82
C GLY A 23 -3.93 7.78 5.91
N ASP A 24 -3.30 6.62 5.77
CA ASP A 24 -2.45 6.02 6.78
C ASP A 24 -1.31 5.22 6.13
N ALA A 25 -0.09 5.71 6.31
CA ALA A 25 1.12 5.10 5.76
C ALA A 25 1.38 3.70 6.33
N THR A 26 0.92 3.43 7.55
CA THR A 26 1.16 2.15 8.24
C THR A 26 0.40 1.00 7.58
N GLN A 27 -0.61 1.29 6.77
CA GLN A 27 -1.42 0.29 6.06
C GLN A 27 -0.79 -0.27 4.79
N TRP A 28 0.46 0.12 4.48
CA TRP A 28 1.21 -0.35 3.31
C TRP A 28 1.22 -1.89 3.18
N TRP A 29 1.32 -2.62 4.30
CA TRP A 29 1.38 -4.09 4.30
C TRP A 29 0.07 -4.72 3.81
N ARG A 30 -1.06 -4.03 3.97
CA ARG A 30 -2.37 -4.49 3.46
C ARG A 30 -2.38 -4.45 1.94
N ILE A 31 -1.82 -3.38 1.36
CA ILE A 31 -1.64 -3.23 -0.09
C ILE A 31 -0.67 -4.32 -0.58
N ALA A 32 0.46 -4.49 0.10
CA ALA A 32 1.48 -5.47 -0.28
C ALA A 32 0.88 -6.89 -0.32
N ARG A 33 0.23 -7.31 0.77
CA ARG A 33 -0.41 -8.63 0.88
C ARG A 33 -1.49 -8.85 -0.18
N LEU A 34 -2.30 -7.82 -0.47
CA LEU A 34 -3.36 -7.92 -1.48
C LEU A 34 -2.80 -8.10 -2.90
N ASN A 35 -1.61 -7.58 -3.18
CA ASN A 35 -0.94 -7.67 -4.48
C ASN A 35 0.14 -8.76 -4.53
N GLY A 36 0.29 -9.58 -3.50
CA GLY A 36 1.33 -10.62 -3.44
C GLY A 36 2.76 -10.09 -3.34
N MET A 37 2.92 -8.86 -2.84
CA MET A 37 4.22 -8.20 -2.66
C MET A 37 4.71 -8.38 -1.22
N ALA A 38 6.03 -8.46 -1.05
CA ALA A 38 6.69 -8.47 0.26
C ALA A 38 7.46 -7.17 0.55
N ASP A 39 7.93 -6.50 -0.50
CA ASP A 39 8.71 -5.27 -0.41
C ASP A 39 7.82 -4.04 -0.62
N PRO A 40 7.89 -3.02 0.26
CA PRO A 40 7.21 -1.75 0.07
C PRO A 40 7.84 -0.84 -1.00
N ASP A 41 9.05 -1.11 -1.48
CA ASP A 41 9.73 -0.27 -2.47
C ASP A 41 9.09 -0.38 -3.86
N LEU A 42 8.75 0.78 -4.43
CA LEU A 42 8.21 0.91 -5.80
C LEU A 42 9.21 1.56 -6.75
N SER A 43 10.35 2.06 -6.25
CA SER A 43 11.33 2.80 -7.03
C SER A 43 11.94 1.98 -8.19
N GLY A 44 11.91 0.65 -8.06
CA GLY A 44 12.35 -0.28 -9.11
C GLY A 44 11.40 -0.42 -10.31
N PHE A 45 10.18 0.15 -10.27
CA PHE A 45 9.22 0.02 -11.37
C PHE A 45 9.59 0.90 -12.57
N THR A 46 9.98 0.26 -13.67
CA THR A 46 10.32 0.92 -14.94
C THR A 46 9.10 1.32 -15.77
N THR A 47 7.93 0.75 -15.47
CA THR A 47 6.66 1.05 -16.14
C THR A 47 5.53 1.18 -15.10
N PRO A 48 4.42 1.88 -15.40
CA PRO A 48 3.30 1.97 -14.48
C PRO A 48 2.69 0.60 -14.18
N VAL A 49 2.55 0.26 -12.90
CA VAL A 49 1.99 -1.00 -12.41
C VAL A 49 0.61 -0.76 -11.81
N ALA A 50 -0.32 -1.67 -12.06
CA ALA A 50 -1.64 -1.64 -11.42
C ALA A 50 -1.56 -2.30 -10.03
N LEU A 51 -2.01 -1.58 -8.99
CA LEU A 51 -2.13 -2.12 -7.63
C LEU A 51 -3.58 -2.10 -7.17
N LEU A 52 -3.97 -3.19 -6.51
CA LEU A 52 -5.21 -3.31 -5.76
C LEU A 52 -5.05 -2.66 -4.39
N LEU A 53 -5.96 -1.77 -4.04
CA LEU A 53 -6.02 -1.15 -2.72
C LEU A 53 -7.16 -1.77 -1.90
N PRO A 54 -6.93 -2.12 -0.63
CA PRO A 54 -8.02 -2.42 0.30
C PRO A 54 -8.80 -1.14 0.62
N ALA A 55 -9.99 -1.29 1.20
CA ALA A 55 -10.66 -0.15 1.81
C ALA A 55 -9.84 0.37 3.02
N PRO A 56 -9.79 1.69 3.26
CA PRO A 56 -9.18 2.25 4.47
C PRO A 56 -9.76 1.59 5.72
N ASP A 57 -8.91 1.30 6.70
CA ASP A 57 -9.32 0.63 7.93
C ASP A 57 -8.59 1.25 9.12
N THR A 58 -9.30 2.02 9.93
CA THR A 58 -8.73 2.75 11.06
C THR A 58 -8.36 1.85 12.24
N SER A 59 -8.70 0.55 12.20
CA SER A 59 -8.30 -0.41 13.23
C SER A 59 -6.93 -1.04 12.98
N GLN A 60 -6.32 -0.77 11.82
CA GLN A 60 -5.11 -1.43 11.34
C GLN A 60 -3.95 -0.43 11.17
N ASP A 61 -3.62 0.29 12.23
CA ASP A 61 -2.69 1.43 12.26
C ASP A 61 -1.30 1.11 12.85
N SER A 62 -1.08 -0.12 13.34
CA SER A 62 0.19 -0.49 13.99
C SER A 62 1.36 -0.69 13.03
N GLY A 63 1.13 -0.68 11.72
CA GLY A 63 2.16 -0.97 10.72
C GLY A 63 2.60 -2.42 10.63
N VAL A 64 2.05 -3.30 11.50
CA VAL A 64 2.37 -4.72 11.57
C VAL A 64 1.07 -5.54 11.51
N PRO A 65 1.00 -6.58 10.67
CA PRO A 65 -0.19 -7.44 10.60
C PRO A 65 -0.52 -8.08 11.95
N GLY A 66 -1.77 -7.92 12.40
CA GLY A 66 -2.28 -8.55 13.63
C GLY A 66 -1.86 -7.88 14.93
N VAL A 67 -1.18 -6.74 14.86
CA VAL A 67 -0.96 -5.84 16.00
C VAL A 67 -2.01 -4.74 15.92
N THR A 68 -2.63 -4.42 17.05
CA THR A 68 -3.49 -3.25 17.24
C THR A 68 -2.80 -2.31 18.20
N SER A 69 -2.80 -1.00 17.90
CA SER A 69 -2.15 0.04 18.71
C SER A 69 -3.10 0.67 19.72
#